data_AF-A0A2X3C6Z2-F1
#
_entry.id   AF-A0A2X3C6Z2-F1
#
_cell.length_a   1.000
_cell.length_b   1.000
_cell.length_c   1.000
_cell.angle_alpha   90.00
_cell.angle_beta   90.00
_cell.angle_gamma   90.00
#
_symmetry.space_group_name_H-M   'P 1'
#
loop_
_entity.id
_entity.type
_entity.pdbx_description
1 polymer ?
#
loop_
_entity_poly.entity_id
_entity_poly.type
_entity_poly.pdbx_seq_one_letter_code
_entity_poly.pdbx_strand_id
1 'polypeptide(L)'
;MIDPSAHRVEGDLPDDERLHGGMWQPDRRDSAAVAPKSQVVDLRYDWRGDKPPRTPWGETVIYEAHVKGLTLLNPQLPEAIRGTYKALGHPAMIAYFKIAGISALELLPVAQFASEPRLQRMGLSNYWGYNPLAWFALDPRYASDPDRAPR
;
A
#
# COMPACT_ATOMS: atom_id res chain seq x y z
N MET A 1 15.05 -7.92 12.56
CA MET A 1 14.23 -6.69 12.48
C MET A 1 14.22 -6.19 11.04
N ILE A 2 13.20 -5.44 10.63
CA ILE A 2 13.18 -4.74 9.35
C ILE A 2 13.92 -3.41 9.46
N ASP A 3 14.52 -2.95 8.36
CA ASP A 3 15.05 -1.59 8.24
C ASP A 3 13.86 -0.59 8.22
N PRO A 4 13.79 0.36 9.17
CA PRO A 4 12.70 1.34 9.22
C PRO A 4 12.65 2.27 8.00
N SER A 5 13.75 2.39 7.24
CA SER A 5 13.85 3.17 6.01
C SER A 5 13.77 2.30 4.74
N ALA A 6 13.34 1.04 4.86
CA ALA A 6 13.19 0.16 3.71
C ALA A 6 12.13 0.69 2.73
N HIS A 7 12.52 0.80 1.46
CA HIS A 7 11.61 1.13 0.36
C HIS A 7 10.82 -0.08 -0.17
N ARG A 8 11.20 -1.29 0.23
CA ARG A 8 10.48 -2.53 -0.04
C ARG A 8 10.70 -3.53 1.08
N VAL A 9 9.61 -4.17 1.51
CA VAL A 9 9.65 -5.28 2.47
C VAL A 9 8.99 -6.50 1.85
N GLU A 10 9.74 -7.59 1.76
CA GLU A 10 9.33 -8.88 1.20
C GLU A 10 8.79 -9.80 2.29
N GLY A 11 7.65 -10.43 2.00
CA GLY A 11 6.93 -11.33 2.90
C GLY A 11 5.82 -10.65 3.70
N ASP A 12 4.81 -11.45 4.05
CA ASP A 12 3.74 -11.04 4.96
C ASP A 12 4.19 -11.14 6.42
N LEU A 13 3.50 -10.44 7.32
CA LEU A 13 3.71 -10.55 8.76
C LEU A 13 2.69 -11.52 9.39
N PRO A 14 3.07 -12.79 9.63
CA PRO A 14 2.14 -13.76 10.21
C PRO A 14 1.90 -13.47 11.70
N ASP A 15 0.77 -13.93 12.22
CA ASP A 15 0.58 -14.11 13.66
C ASP A 15 1.40 -15.32 14.15
N ASP A 16 2.64 -15.05 14.57
CA ASP A 16 3.58 -16.04 15.09
C ASP A 16 4.16 -15.57 16.43
N GLU A 17 4.15 -16.45 17.43
CA GLU A 17 4.63 -16.14 18.79
C GLU A 17 6.09 -15.68 18.82
N ARG A 18 6.92 -16.14 17.87
CA ARG A 18 8.34 -15.77 17.79
C ARG A 18 8.53 -14.27 17.53
N LEU A 19 7.52 -13.58 17.02
CA LEU A 19 7.55 -12.15 16.74
C LEU A 19 7.26 -11.28 17.97
N HIS A 20 6.84 -11.87 19.10
CA HIS A 20 6.48 -11.12 20.30
C HIS A 20 7.69 -10.50 21.02
N GLY A 21 8.88 -11.13 20.96
CA GLY A 21 10.10 -10.66 21.62
C GLY A 21 10.14 -10.82 23.15
N GLY A 22 8.99 -11.08 23.79
CA GLY A 22 8.85 -11.30 25.23
C GLY A 22 8.46 -10.02 25.98
N MET A 23 7.73 -10.17 27.11
CA MET A 23 7.22 -9.02 27.88
C MET A 23 8.15 -8.63 29.03
N TRP A 24 8.43 -9.58 29.94
CA TRP A 24 9.29 -9.38 31.11
C TRP A 24 10.67 -9.99 30.95
N GLN A 25 10.79 -11.00 30.08
CA GLN A 25 12.02 -11.66 29.73
C GLN A 25 12.08 -11.79 28.21
N PRO A 26 13.25 -11.62 27.60
CA PRO A 26 13.40 -11.75 26.16
C PRO A 26 13.13 -13.20 25.75
N ASP A 27 12.27 -13.37 24.76
CA ASP A 27 12.13 -14.65 24.07
C ASP A 27 13.39 -14.91 23.23
N ARG A 28 14.02 -16.07 23.45
CA ARG A 28 15.29 -16.43 22.78
C ARG A 28 15.08 -17.18 21.47
N ARG A 29 13.83 -17.49 21.09
CA ARG A 29 13.52 -18.14 19.82
C ARG A 29 13.89 -17.22 18.66
N ASP A 30 14.58 -17.76 17.66
CA ASP A 30 14.88 -17.02 16.44
C ASP A 30 13.62 -16.83 15.59
N SER A 31 13.36 -15.59 15.18
CA SER A 31 12.25 -15.20 14.32
C SER A 31 12.65 -15.07 12.84
N ALA A 32 13.93 -15.28 12.48
CA ALA A 32 14.42 -15.07 11.12
C ALA A 32 13.65 -15.87 10.06
N ALA A 33 13.14 -17.05 10.38
CA ALA A 33 12.36 -17.87 9.45
C ALA A 33 10.98 -17.27 9.09
N VAL A 34 10.43 -16.38 9.93
CA VAL A 34 9.06 -15.81 9.75
C VAL A 34 9.04 -14.29 9.64
N ALA A 35 10.08 -13.60 10.10
CA ALA A 35 10.15 -12.16 9.99
C ALA A 35 10.29 -11.75 8.51
N PRO A 36 9.53 -10.74 8.04
CA PRO A 36 9.70 -10.22 6.70
C PRO A 36 11.09 -9.58 6.51
N LYS A 37 11.51 -9.43 5.25
CA LYS A 37 12.88 -9.00 4.89
C LYS A 37 12.85 -7.66 4.16
N SER A 38 13.72 -6.74 4.56
CA SER A 38 13.95 -5.51 3.79
C SER A 38 14.72 -5.85 2.51
N GLN A 39 14.26 -5.33 1.37
CA GLN A 39 14.89 -5.53 0.07
C GLN A 39 15.50 -4.20 -0.41
N VAL A 40 16.76 -4.27 -0.87
CA VAL A 40 17.41 -3.13 -1.54
C VAL A 40 16.79 -2.96 -2.91
N VAL A 41 16.45 -1.72 -3.26
CA VAL A 41 15.79 -1.40 -4.53
C VAL A 41 16.43 -0.20 -5.24
N ASP A 42 16.43 -0.19 -6.57
CA ASP A 42 16.73 0.95 -7.43
C ASP A 42 15.54 1.90 -7.49
N LEU A 43 15.76 3.12 -7.03
CA LEU A 43 14.73 4.17 -7.00
C LEU A 43 14.68 5.00 -8.30
N ARG A 44 15.49 4.67 -9.30
CA ARG A 44 15.48 5.39 -10.59
C ARG A 44 14.17 5.12 -11.34
N TYR A 45 13.45 6.20 -11.64
CA TYR A 45 12.25 6.18 -12.47
C TYR A 45 12.24 7.38 -13.41
N ASP A 46 11.93 7.17 -14.69
CA ASP A 46 11.77 8.25 -15.67
C ASP A 46 10.38 8.88 -15.55
N TRP A 47 10.31 10.01 -14.87
CA TRP A 47 9.10 10.78 -14.66
C TRP A 47 8.61 11.54 -15.91
N ARG A 48 9.37 11.53 -17.02
CA ARG A 48 9.00 12.19 -18.28
C ARG A 48 8.58 13.66 -18.14
N GLY A 49 9.16 14.36 -17.17
CA GLY A 49 8.90 15.78 -16.92
C GLY A 49 7.58 16.07 -16.20
N ASP A 50 7.00 15.09 -15.48
CA ASP A 50 5.85 15.31 -14.58
C ASP A 50 6.07 16.51 -13.63
N LYS A 51 4.99 17.26 -13.37
CA LYS A 51 5.03 18.48 -12.54
C LYS A 51 3.83 18.52 -11.61
N PRO A 52 4.00 19.06 -10.39
CA PRO A 52 2.89 19.19 -9.45
C PRO A 52 1.81 20.14 -10.00
N PRO A 53 0.51 19.78 -9.93
CA PRO A 53 -0.59 20.63 -10.40
C PRO A 53 -0.69 21.99 -9.68
N ARG A 54 -0.32 22.06 -8.40
CA ARG A 54 -0.35 23.28 -7.56
C ARG A 54 -1.72 23.99 -7.54
N THR A 55 -2.81 23.21 -7.50
CA THR A 55 -4.18 23.74 -7.33
C THR A 55 -4.26 24.62 -6.09
N PRO A 56 -4.77 25.87 -6.18
CA PRO A 56 -4.99 26.71 -5.00
C PRO A 56 -5.98 26.06 -4.03
N TRP A 57 -5.79 26.28 -2.72
CA TRP A 57 -6.67 25.74 -1.69
C TRP A 57 -8.13 26.16 -1.85
N GLY A 58 -8.39 27.39 -2.31
CA GLY A 58 -9.75 27.89 -2.58
C GLY A 58 -10.45 27.22 -3.76
N GLU A 59 -9.70 26.51 -4.61
CA GLU A 59 -10.20 25.77 -5.77
C GLU A 59 -10.11 24.25 -5.54
N THR A 60 -9.70 23.82 -4.34
CA THR A 60 -9.46 22.41 -4.04
C THR A 60 -10.75 21.71 -3.63
N VAL A 61 -11.13 20.71 -4.42
CA VAL A 61 -12.11 19.68 -4.10
C VAL A 61 -11.37 18.36 -3.87
N ILE A 62 -11.39 17.89 -2.62
CA ILE A 62 -10.79 16.63 -2.18
C ILE A 62 -11.80 15.49 -2.33
N TYR A 63 -11.34 14.37 -2.88
CA TYR A 63 -12.08 13.11 -2.93
C TYR A 63 -11.30 12.02 -2.20
N GLU A 64 -11.77 11.63 -1.02
CA GLU A 64 -11.18 10.52 -0.25
C GLU A 64 -11.58 9.18 -0.87
N ALA A 65 -10.61 8.29 -1.10
CA ALA A 65 -10.88 6.98 -1.67
C ALA A 65 -9.91 5.89 -1.18
N HIS A 66 -10.43 4.67 -1.17
CA HIS A 66 -9.64 3.47 -0.97
C HIS A 66 -9.16 2.90 -2.31
N VAL A 67 -7.85 2.69 -2.49
CA VAL A 67 -7.24 2.19 -3.75
C VAL A 67 -7.98 0.96 -4.29
N LYS A 68 -8.13 -0.07 -3.44
CA LYS A 68 -8.88 -1.28 -3.77
C LYS A 68 -10.36 -1.01 -4.06
N GLY A 69 -11.10 -0.55 -3.05
CA GLY A 69 -12.56 -0.41 -3.12
C GLY A 69 -13.07 0.46 -4.27
N LEU A 70 -12.36 1.55 -4.60
CA LEU A 70 -12.79 2.49 -5.64
C LEU A 70 -12.93 1.83 -7.01
N THR A 71 -12.11 0.83 -7.32
CA THR A 71 -11.98 0.28 -8.67
C THR A 71 -12.23 -1.22 -8.77
N LEU A 72 -12.32 -1.94 -7.64
CA LEU A 72 -12.43 -3.40 -7.60
C LEU A 72 -13.59 -3.96 -8.43
N LEU A 73 -14.74 -3.29 -8.39
CA LEU A 73 -15.96 -3.72 -9.09
C LEU A 73 -16.27 -2.92 -10.35
N ASN A 74 -15.33 -2.08 -10.83
CA ASN A 74 -15.57 -1.25 -12.01
C ASN A 74 -15.50 -2.09 -13.30
N PRO A 75 -16.62 -2.30 -14.02
CA PRO A 75 -16.65 -3.14 -15.21
C PRO A 75 -15.89 -2.55 -16.40
N GLN A 76 -15.62 -1.23 -16.40
CA GLN A 76 -14.90 -0.54 -17.48
C GLN A 76 -13.38 -0.77 -17.43
N LEU A 77 -12.89 -1.41 -16.37
CA LEU A 77 -11.47 -1.72 -16.18
C LEU A 77 -11.19 -3.19 -16.50
N PRO A 78 -10.03 -3.50 -17.11
CA PRO A 78 -9.54 -4.87 -17.20
C PRO A 78 -9.47 -5.51 -15.82
N GLU A 79 -9.99 -6.73 -15.68
CA GLU A 79 -10.07 -7.44 -14.39
C GLU A 79 -8.73 -7.50 -13.66
N ALA A 80 -7.65 -7.77 -14.40
CA ALA A 80 -6.29 -7.91 -13.88
C ALA A 80 -5.72 -6.67 -13.17
N ILE A 81 -6.31 -5.47 -13.34
CA ILE A 81 -5.83 -4.25 -12.69
C ILE A 81 -6.82 -3.68 -11.68
N ARG A 82 -8.01 -4.27 -11.53
CA ARG A 82 -9.03 -3.74 -10.61
C ARG A 82 -8.53 -3.76 -9.18
N GLY A 83 -8.76 -2.67 -8.46
CA GLY A 83 -8.34 -2.52 -7.07
C GLY A 83 -6.84 -2.28 -6.87
N THR A 84 -6.13 -1.83 -7.91
CA THR A 84 -4.67 -1.57 -7.87
C THR A 84 -4.35 -0.10 -8.15
N TYR A 85 -3.12 0.33 -7.88
CA TYR A 85 -2.63 1.66 -8.24
C TYR A 85 -2.76 1.95 -9.74
N LYS A 86 -2.54 0.94 -10.59
CA LYS A 86 -2.65 1.06 -12.05
C LYS A 86 -4.07 1.38 -12.51
N ALA A 87 -5.09 0.87 -11.80
CA ALA A 87 -6.48 1.18 -12.08
C ALA A 87 -6.82 2.65 -11.84
N LEU A 88 -6.22 3.30 -10.84
CA LEU A 88 -6.47 4.71 -10.55
C LEU A 88 -6.02 5.63 -11.69
N GLY A 89 -4.93 5.27 -12.38
CA GLY A 89 -4.43 5.98 -13.56
C GLY A 89 -5.09 5.59 -14.88
N HIS A 90 -6.04 4.64 -14.89
CA HIS A 90 -6.69 4.18 -16.12
C HIS A 90 -7.57 5.29 -16.73
N PRO A 91 -7.63 5.44 -18.08
CA PRO A 91 -8.40 6.51 -18.73
C PRO A 91 -9.85 6.64 -18.26
N ALA A 92 -10.53 5.51 -17.99
CA ALA A 92 -11.90 5.52 -17.46
C ALA A 92 -12.00 6.19 -16.07
N MET A 93 -11.03 5.95 -15.18
CA MET A 93 -11.01 6.60 -13.86
C MET A 93 -10.63 8.07 -13.96
N ILE A 94 -9.65 8.41 -14.80
CA ILE A 94 -9.28 9.81 -15.04
C ILE A 94 -10.46 10.60 -15.62
N ALA A 95 -11.20 10.05 -16.58
CA ALA A 95 -12.40 10.66 -17.12
C ALA A 95 -13.47 10.85 -16.04
N TYR A 96 -13.70 9.85 -15.20
CA TYR A 96 -14.61 9.97 -14.05
C TYR A 96 -14.22 11.12 -13.11
N PHE A 97 -12.95 11.21 -12.71
CA PHE A 97 -12.48 12.29 -11.82
C PHE A 97 -12.66 13.67 -12.44
N LYS A 98 -12.39 13.80 -13.74
CA LYS A 98 -12.57 15.06 -14.47
C LYS A 98 -14.05 15.47 -14.58
N ILE A 99 -14.94 14.53 -14.90
CA ILE A 99 -16.39 14.79 -14.96
C ILE A 99 -16.94 15.17 -13.59
N ALA A 100 -16.46 14.51 -12.53
CA ALA A 100 -16.85 14.80 -11.15
C ALA A 100 -16.32 16.15 -10.62
N GLY A 101 -15.42 16.84 -11.35
CA GLY A 101 -14.83 18.11 -10.92
C GLY A 101 -13.85 17.96 -9.76
N ILE A 102 -13.30 16.77 -9.53
CA ILE A 102 -12.35 16.50 -8.45
C ILE A 102 -10.99 17.10 -8.83
N SER A 103 -10.37 17.78 -7.87
CA SER A 103 -9.04 18.39 -8.04
C SER A 103 -7.92 17.62 -7.35
N ALA A 104 -8.24 16.93 -6.25
CA ALA A 104 -7.29 16.18 -5.44
C ALA A 104 -7.91 14.84 -5.02
N LEU A 105 -7.19 13.75 -5.29
CA LEU A 105 -7.54 12.40 -4.82
C LEU A 105 -6.74 12.12 -3.55
N GLU A 106 -7.42 11.99 -2.41
CA GLU A 106 -6.82 11.62 -1.14
C GLU A 106 -6.98 10.12 -0.93
N LEU A 107 -5.87 9.41 -0.79
CA LEU A 107 -5.88 7.96 -0.63
C LEU A 107 -5.84 7.59 0.85
N LEU A 108 -6.67 6.62 1.23
CA LEU A 108 -6.45 5.86 2.46
C LEU A 108 -5.03 5.26 2.49
N PRO A 109 -4.49 4.88 3.67
CA PRO A 109 -3.10 4.45 3.83
C PRO A 109 -2.56 3.52 2.73
N VAL A 110 -1.46 3.96 2.12
CA VAL A 110 -0.75 3.22 1.06
C VAL A 110 0.66 2.78 1.48
N ALA A 111 1.16 3.24 2.62
CA ALA A 111 2.38 2.69 3.20
C ALA A 111 2.14 1.22 3.58
N GLN A 112 3.13 0.36 3.39
CA GLN A 112 2.98 -1.08 3.63
C GLN A 112 2.57 -1.34 5.08
N PHE A 113 1.46 -2.05 5.24
CA PHE A 113 0.82 -2.26 6.54
C PHE A 113 0.54 -3.75 6.78
N ALA A 114 0.35 -4.12 8.05
CA ALA A 114 0.06 -5.50 8.43
C ALA A 114 -1.36 -5.63 8.98
N SER A 115 -1.94 -6.83 8.86
CA SER A 115 -3.16 -7.16 9.60
C SER A 115 -2.79 -7.57 11.02
N GLU A 116 -3.50 -7.05 12.02
CA GLU A 116 -3.23 -7.33 13.43
C GLU A 116 -3.44 -8.82 13.74
N PRO A 117 -2.66 -9.42 14.66
CA PRO A 117 -2.83 -10.81 15.07
C PRO A 117 -4.28 -11.21 15.39
N ARG A 118 -5.01 -10.33 16.10
CA ARG A 118 -6.42 -10.54 16.43
C ARG A 118 -7.29 -10.69 15.18
N LEU A 119 -7.07 -9.88 14.13
CA LEU A 119 -7.84 -9.99 12.89
C LEU A 119 -7.50 -11.28 12.15
N GLN A 120 -6.21 -11.64 12.09
CA GLN A 120 -5.76 -12.88 11.46
C GLN A 120 -6.41 -14.11 12.11
N ARG A 121 -6.45 -14.18 13.45
CA ARG A 121 -7.14 -15.26 14.20
C ARG A 121 -8.64 -15.34 13.93
N MET A 122 -9.26 -14.23 13.51
CA MET A 122 -10.67 -14.16 13.15
C MET A 122 -10.93 -14.46 11.67
N GLY A 123 -9.89 -14.77 10.87
CA GLY A 123 -10.01 -14.89 9.42
C GLY A 123 -10.31 -13.57 8.71
N LEU A 124 -10.04 -12.43 9.37
CA LEU A 124 -10.22 -11.09 8.86
C LEU A 124 -8.88 -10.50 8.41
N SER A 125 -8.94 -9.40 7.65
CA SER A 125 -7.79 -8.61 7.26
C SER A 125 -8.04 -7.14 7.58
N ASN A 126 -6.95 -6.40 7.81
CA ASN A 126 -7.03 -4.95 7.89
C ASN A 126 -7.26 -4.42 6.47
N TYR A 127 -8.44 -3.83 6.24
CA TYR A 127 -8.80 -3.28 4.95
C TYR A 127 -8.25 -1.86 4.80
N TRP A 128 -8.53 -0.98 5.76
CA TRP A 128 -8.18 0.45 5.67
C TRP A 128 -6.69 0.75 5.72
N GLY A 129 -5.90 -0.07 6.40
CA GLY A 129 -4.45 0.06 6.43
C GLY A 129 -3.84 0.98 7.46
N TYR A 130 -4.60 1.38 8.46
CA TYR A 130 -4.12 2.14 9.62
C TYR A 130 -3.32 1.27 10.63
N ASN A 131 -2.37 0.47 10.13
CA ASN A 131 -1.42 -0.30 10.94
C ASN A 131 -0.06 -0.48 10.19
N PRO A 132 0.65 0.63 9.93
CA PRO A 132 1.83 0.64 9.08
C PRO A 132 2.97 -0.20 9.67
N LEU A 133 3.57 -1.02 8.81
CA LEU A 133 4.74 -1.85 9.10
C LEU A 133 6.03 -1.17 8.60
N ALA A 134 6.00 -0.58 7.39
CA ALA A 134 7.14 0.07 6.78
C ALA A 134 6.70 1.36 6.07
N TRP A 135 7.07 2.52 6.64
CA TRP A 135 6.62 3.84 6.20
C TRP A 135 7.09 4.24 4.79
N PHE A 136 8.25 3.74 4.37
CA PHE A 136 8.87 4.09 3.09
C PHE A 136 8.57 3.08 1.98
N ALA A 137 7.92 1.97 2.31
CA ALA A 137 7.51 0.95 1.36
C ALA A 137 6.04 1.15 0.97
N LEU A 138 5.74 0.98 -0.31
CA LEU A 138 4.37 1.02 -0.83
C LEU A 138 3.69 -0.34 -0.58
N ASP A 139 2.40 -0.35 -0.23
CA ASP A 139 1.71 -1.61 0.06
C ASP A 139 1.60 -2.51 -1.19
N PRO A 140 2.21 -3.71 -1.18
CA PRO A 140 2.29 -4.55 -2.36
C PRO A 140 0.95 -5.13 -2.78
N ARG A 141 -0.06 -5.19 -1.88
CA ARG A 141 -1.39 -5.73 -2.20
C ARG A 141 -2.17 -4.85 -3.18
N TYR A 142 -1.76 -3.60 -3.34
CA TYR A 142 -2.34 -2.66 -4.28
C TYR A 142 -1.50 -2.52 -5.56
N ALA A 143 -0.37 -3.21 -5.68
CA ALA A 143 0.41 -3.26 -6.92
C ALA A 143 -0.26 -4.20 -7.94
N SER A 144 -0.38 -3.75 -9.21
CA SER A 144 -0.83 -4.63 -10.29
C SER A 144 0.23 -5.64 -10.74
N ASP A 145 1.49 -5.39 -10.38
CA ASP A 145 2.64 -6.22 -10.71
C ASP A 145 3.68 -6.11 -9.58
N PRO A 146 3.51 -6.91 -8.50
CA PRO A 146 4.38 -6.84 -7.32
C PRO A 146 5.84 -7.20 -7.62
N ASP A 147 6.08 -8.03 -8.64
CA ASP A 147 7.41 -8.53 -9.01
C ASP A 147 8.22 -7.52 -9.84
N ARG A 148 7.54 -6.56 -10.48
CA ARG A 148 8.14 -5.44 -11.22
C ARG A 148 8.14 -4.10 -10.49
N ALA A 149 7.62 -4.02 -9.27
CA ALA A 149 7.88 -2.87 -8.39
C ALA A 149 9.41 -2.67 -8.29
N PRO A 150 9.92 -1.41 -8.23
CA PRO A 150 11.34 -1.09 -8.45
C PRO A 150 12.26 -2.09 -7.74
N ARG A 151 13.16 -2.69 -8.53
CA ARG A 151 14.18 -3.67 -8.13
C ARG A 151 15.45 -2.97 -7.75
#